data_AF-A0A7R9QEJ6-F1
#
_entry.id   AF-A0A7R9QEJ6-F1
#
_cell.length_a   1.000
_cell.length_b   1.000
_cell.length_c   1.000
_cell.angle_alpha   90.00
_cell.angle_beta   90.00
_cell.angle_gamma   90.00
#
_symmetry.space_group_name_H-M   'P 1'
#
loop_
_entity.id
_entity.type
_entity.pdbx_description
1 polymer ?
#
loop_
_entity_poly.entity_id
_entity_poly.type
_entity_poly.pdbx_seq_one_letter_code
_entity_poly.pdbx_strand_id
1 'polypeptide(L)'
;MCLLGNGFGEQQCGRSMASRIVGGQTASRGAWPWMAKLNYMFNTSKGPNTDGAQCGGALISDQWILTAAHCTNEWPDDYRVNEIAVTFVDTDERSQYYVDIDQ
;
A
#
# COMPACT_ATOMS: atom_id res chain seq x y z
N MET A 1 -9.48 -2.67 -4.96
CA MET A 1 -9.90 -4.07 -5.05
C MET A 1 -10.73 -4.26 -6.31
N CYS A 2 -10.24 -5.07 -7.25
CA CYS A 2 -11.01 -5.51 -8.40
C CYS A 2 -11.78 -6.77 -7.98
N LEU A 3 -13.11 -6.73 -8.02
CA LEU A 3 -13.92 -7.91 -7.74
C LEU A 3 -14.29 -8.59 -9.06
N LEU A 4 -14.36 -9.92 -9.05
CA LEU A 4 -14.94 -10.68 -10.15
C LEU A 4 -16.41 -10.30 -10.25
N GLY A 5 -16.79 -9.61 -11.33
CA GLY A 5 -18.17 -9.28 -11.61
C GLY A 5 -18.99 -10.52 -11.98
N ASN A 6 -20.30 -10.49 -11.73
CA ASN A 6 -21.26 -11.54 -12.14
C ASN A 6 -21.54 -11.55 -13.67
N GLY A 7 -20.54 -11.29 -14.49
CA GLY A 7 -20.62 -11.29 -15.96
C GLY A 7 -19.25 -11.56 -16.56
N PHE A 8 -19.19 -12.51 -17.51
CA PHE A 8 -18.04 -12.94 -18.30
C PHE A 8 -16.83 -11.95 -18.30
N GLY A 9 -15.83 -12.22 -17.46
CA GLY A 9 -14.47 -11.68 -17.62
C GLY A 9 -14.21 -10.21 -17.28
N GLU A 10 -15.20 -9.43 -16.85
CA GLU A 10 -14.97 -8.01 -16.52
C GLU A 10 -14.52 -7.83 -15.05
N GLN A 11 -13.27 -7.38 -14.89
CA GLN A 11 -12.72 -6.97 -13.60
C GLN A 11 -13.33 -5.62 -13.18
N GLN A 12 -14.13 -5.62 -12.12
CA GLN A 12 -14.78 -4.40 -11.64
C GLN A 12 -13.89 -3.71 -10.62
N CYS A 13 -13.19 -2.66 -11.06
CA CYS A 13 -12.28 -1.85 -10.25
C CYS A 13 -12.95 -0.54 -9.79
N GLY A 14 -12.34 0.14 -8.80
CA GLY A 14 -12.66 1.53 -8.46
C GLY A 14 -14.06 1.81 -7.92
N ARG A 15 -14.84 0.79 -7.54
CA ARG A 15 -16.18 0.98 -6.96
C ARG A 15 -16.08 1.52 -5.53
N SER A 16 -16.46 2.78 -5.36
CA SER A 16 -16.70 3.38 -4.05
C SER A 16 -18.06 4.08 -4.07
N MET A 17 -18.77 4.02 -2.95
CA MET A 17 -20.04 4.73 -2.74
C MET A 17 -19.82 6.18 -2.27
N ALA A 18 -18.57 6.63 -2.18
CA ALA A 18 -18.22 7.91 -1.58
C ALA A 18 -18.20 9.07 -2.60
N SER A 19 -18.76 10.20 -2.18
CA SER A 19 -18.71 11.48 -2.88
C SER A 19 -17.42 12.24 -2.57
N ARG A 20 -17.22 13.39 -3.23
CA ARG A 20 -16.05 14.26 -3.01
C ARG A 20 -15.87 14.60 -1.53
N ILE A 21 -14.65 14.41 -1.01
CA ILE A 21 -14.31 14.72 0.38
C ILE A 21 -14.11 16.23 0.55
N VAL A 22 -14.96 16.88 1.36
CA VAL A 22 -14.80 18.27 1.82
C VAL A 22 -15.07 18.27 3.33
N GLY A 23 -14.12 18.70 4.15
CA GLY A 23 -14.24 18.63 5.62
C GLY A 23 -14.36 17.20 6.15
N GLY A 24 -13.55 16.28 5.59
CA GLY A 24 -13.71 14.83 5.73
C GLY A 24 -13.75 14.31 7.17
N GLN A 25 -14.26 13.08 7.29
CA GLN A 25 -14.32 12.31 8.51
C GLN A 25 -13.57 10.98 8.33
N THR A 26 -13.29 10.29 9.43
CA THR A 26 -12.71 8.94 9.38
C THR A 26 -13.55 8.04 8.47
N ALA A 27 -12.90 7.41 7.50
CA ALA A 27 -13.55 6.48 6.59
C ALA A 27 -14.01 5.23 7.32
N SER A 28 -15.18 4.71 6.97
CA SER A 28 -15.60 3.38 7.43
C SER A 28 -14.65 2.31 6.91
N ARG A 29 -14.49 1.21 7.67
CA ARG A 29 -13.71 0.05 7.22
C ARG A 29 -14.24 -0.42 5.86
N GLY A 30 -13.32 -0.70 4.92
CA GLY A 30 -13.67 -1.12 3.56
C GLY A 30 -14.29 -0.03 2.67
N ALA A 31 -14.39 1.23 3.10
CA ALA A 31 -14.91 2.31 2.23
C ALA A 31 -14.02 2.57 1.00
N TRP A 32 -12.72 2.25 1.14
CA TRP A 32 -11.72 2.38 0.09
C TRP A 32 -10.83 1.13 0.03
N PRO A 33 -11.34 0.01 -0.51
CA PRO A 33 -10.67 -1.31 -0.41
C PRO A 33 -9.32 -1.41 -1.13
N TRP A 34 -8.96 -0.43 -1.95
CA TRP A 34 -7.66 -0.38 -2.61
C TRP A 34 -6.59 0.34 -1.79
N MET A 35 -6.94 1.03 -0.70
CA MET A 35 -5.98 1.79 0.08
C MET A 35 -4.97 0.87 0.77
N ALA A 36 -3.70 1.02 0.37
CA ALA A 36 -2.56 0.33 0.94
C ALA A 36 -1.69 1.31 1.72
N LYS A 37 -1.24 0.89 2.90
CA LYS A 37 -0.15 1.53 3.64
C LYS A 37 1.11 0.73 3.39
N LEU A 38 2.17 1.40 2.95
CA LEU A 38 3.50 0.84 2.72
C LEU A 38 4.40 1.30 3.87
N ASN A 39 4.97 0.37 4.62
CA ASN A 39 5.96 0.64 5.66
C ASN A 39 7.31 0.08 5.22
N TYR A 40 8.29 0.95 5.06
CA TYR A 40 9.65 0.62 4.63
C TYR A 40 10.55 0.56 5.86
N MET A 41 11.22 -0.56 6.04
CA MET A 41 12.35 -0.68 6.96
C MET A 41 13.64 -0.57 6.16
N PHE A 42 14.63 0.12 6.73
CA PHE A 42 15.91 0.34 6.08
C PHE A 42 17.06 -0.21 6.93
N ASN A 43 18.08 -0.70 6.26
CA ASN A 43 19.43 -0.79 6.81
C ASN A 43 20.27 0.36 6.29
N THR A 44 21.22 0.79 7.11
CA THR A 44 22.24 1.78 6.77
C THR A 44 23.64 1.20 6.99
N SER A 45 24.68 1.88 6.52
CA SER A 45 26.07 1.53 6.82
C SER A 45 26.38 1.50 8.32
N LYS A 46 25.52 2.12 9.15
CA LYS A 46 25.66 2.15 10.61
C LYS A 46 24.82 1.08 11.32
N GLY A 47 24.10 0.25 10.57
CA GLY A 47 23.20 -0.79 11.09
C GLY A 47 21.72 -0.52 10.77
N PRO A 48 20.80 -1.26 11.42
CA PRO A 48 19.37 -1.12 11.19
C PRO A 48 18.88 0.30 11.50
N ASN A 49 18.08 0.86 10.61
CA ASN A 49 17.40 2.12 10.83
C ASN A 49 15.96 1.84 11.29
N THR A 50 15.64 2.29 12.49
CA THR A 50 14.33 2.09 13.13
C THR A 50 13.31 3.18 12.81
N ASP A 51 13.72 4.30 12.20
CA ASP A 51 12.82 5.42 11.92
C ASP A 51 11.86 5.10 10.77
N GLY A 52 12.27 4.22 9.86
CA GLY A 52 11.45 3.72 8.74
C GLY A 52 10.92 4.84 7.83
N ALA A 53 10.11 4.45 6.84
CA ALA A 53 9.31 5.41 6.07
C ALA A 53 7.92 4.85 5.81
N GLN A 54 6.94 5.75 5.66
CA GLN A 54 5.56 5.39 5.41
C GLN A 54 5.06 6.09 4.15
N CYS A 55 4.44 5.32 3.27
CA CYS A 55 3.79 5.81 2.06
C CYS A 55 2.40 5.21 1.88
N GLY A 56 1.62 5.83 1.00
CA GLY A 56 0.37 5.27 0.50
C GLY A 56 0.56 4.50 -0.80
N GLY A 57 -0.40 3.64 -1.11
CA GLY A 57 -0.51 2.98 -2.41
C GLY A 57 -1.94 2.59 -2.73
N ALA A 58 -2.16 2.18 -3.97
CA ALA A 58 -3.44 1.68 -4.46
C ALA A 58 -3.27 0.27 -5.05
N LEU A 59 -4.06 -0.69 -4.58
CA LEU A 59 -4.14 -2.02 -5.17
C LEU A 59 -4.78 -1.95 -6.56
N ILE A 60 -3.99 -2.20 -7.61
CA ILE A 60 -4.42 -2.14 -9.01
C ILE A 60 -4.68 -3.53 -9.62
N SER A 61 -4.11 -4.58 -9.03
CA SER A 61 -4.43 -5.97 -9.33
C SER A 61 -4.33 -6.83 -8.05
N ASP A 62 -4.55 -8.13 -8.18
CA ASP A 62 -4.27 -9.14 -7.15
C ASP A 62 -2.85 -9.11 -6.53
N GLN A 63 -1.84 -8.68 -7.29
CA GLN A 63 -0.43 -8.72 -6.87
C GLN A 63 0.32 -7.40 -7.07
N TRP A 64 -0.34 -6.36 -7.59
CA TRP A 64 0.30 -5.09 -7.94
C TRP A 64 -0.29 -3.92 -7.15
N ILE A 65 0.60 -3.14 -6.52
CA ILE A 65 0.30 -1.87 -5.85
C ILE A 65 0.97 -0.74 -6.62
N LEU A 66 0.20 0.29 -6.96
CA LEU A 66 0.71 1.54 -7.50
C LEU A 66 1.05 2.50 -6.35
N THR A 67 2.23 3.12 -6.40
CA THR A 67 2.68 4.14 -5.45
C THR A 67 3.49 5.24 -6.17
N ALA A 68 3.93 6.27 -5.44
CA ALA A 68 4.76 7.34 -5.97
C ALA A 68 6.22 6.88 -6.11
N ALA A 69 6.92 7.39 -7.13
CA ALA A 69 8.34 7.07 -7.35
C ALA A 69 9.21 7.40 -6.11
N HIS A 70 8.98 8.56 -5.48
CA HIS A 70 9.72 8.94 -4.27
C HIS A 70 9.57 7.97 -3.09
N CYS A 71 8.55 7.10 -3.09
CA CYS A 71 8.41 6.05 -2.09
C CYS A 71 9.34 4.86 -2.34
N THR A 72 9.88 4.70 -3.55
CA THR A 72 10.69 3.53 -3.93
C THR A 72 12.14 3.84 -4.24
N ASN A 73 12.47 5.01 -4.80
CA ASN A 73 13.81 5.26 -5.36
C ASN A 73 14.45 6.62 -5.02
N GLU A 74 13.86 7.44 -4.16
CA GLU A 74 14.41 8.75 -3.77
C GLU A 74 14.97 8.76 -2.33
N TRP A 75 15.39 7.59 -1.84
CA TRP A 75 16.04 7.47 -0.52
C TRP A 75 17.53 7.81 -0.58
N PRO A 76 18.14 8.32 0.50
CA PRO A 76 19.58 8.55 0.54
C PRO A 76 20.38 7.28 0.19
N ASP A 77 21.53 7.43 -0.46
CA ASP A 77 22.35 6.29 -0.93
C ASP A 77 22.81 5.33 0.17
N ASP A 78 22.77 5.72 1.43
CA ASP A 78 23.09 4.83 2.55
C ASP A 78 21.91 3.93 2.96
N TYR A 79 20.69 4.27 2.54
CA TYR A 79 19.48 3.56 2.93
C TYR A 79 19.25 2.41 1.96
N ARG A 80 19.22 1.19 2.49
CA ARG A 80 18.87 -0.02 1.75
C ARG A 80 17.57 -0.55 2.31
N VAL A 81 16.55 -0.62 1.46
CA VAL A 81 15.28 -1.23 1.86
C VAL A 81 15.53 -2.70 2.14
N ASN A 82 15.25 -3.14 3.36
CA ASN A 82 15.38 -4.55 3.74
C ASN A 82 14.01 -5.24 3.88
N GLU A 83 12.95 -4.48 4.13
CA GLU A 83 11.60 -5.01 4.27
C GLU A 83 10.57 -3.95 3.87
N ILE A 84 9.52 -4.37 3.17
CA ILE A 84 8.34 -3.55 2.89
C ILE A 84 7.12 -4.29 3.41
N ALA A 85 6.51 -3.77 4.47
CA ALA A 85 5.26 -4.28 5.02
C ALA A 85 4.07 -3.50 4.46
N VAL A 86 3.15 -4.24 3.83
CA VAL A 86 1.91 -3.73 3.26
C VAL A 86 0.75 -4.03 4.20
N THR A 87 -0.05 -3.01 4.52
CA THR A 87 -1.29 -3.16 5.29
C THR A 87 -2.44 -2.57 4.49
N PHE A 88 -3.51 -3.34 4.31
CA PHE A 88 -4.75 -2.84 3.72
C PHE A 88 -5.70 -2.40 4.83
N VAL A 89 -6.36 -1.26 4.64
CA VAL A 89 -7.19 -0.61 5.68
C VAL A 89 -8.50 -1.39 5.96
N ASP A 90 -8.82 -2.38 5.12
CA ASP A 90 -9.98 -3.27 5.29
C ASP A 90 -9.66 -4.55 6.08
N THR A 91 -8.38 -4.94 6.15
CA THR A 91 -7.99 -6.16 6.86
C THR A 91 -7.84 -5.91 8.35
N ASP A 92 -7.93 -6.97 9.15
CA ASP A 92 -7.52 -6.90 10.56
C ASP A 92 -6.06 -6.42 10.61
N GLU A 93 -5.66 -5.66 11.64
CA GLU A 93 -4.30 -5.09 11.73
C GLU A 93 -3.19 -6.17 11.71
N ARG A 94 -3.60 -7.43 11.90
CA ARG A 94 -2.79 -8.63 11.85
C ARG A 94 -2.47 -9.14 10.45
N SER A 95 -3.19 -8.70 9.42
CA SER A 95 -2.96 -9.11 8.04
C SER A 95 -1.98 -8.15 7.38
N GLN A 96 -0.70 -8.37 7.64
CA GLN A 96 0.40 -7.73 6.92
C GLN A 96 0.88 -8.64 5.80
N TYR A 97 1.16 -8.04 4.64
CA TYR A 97 1.78 -8.70 3.51
C TYR A 97 3.18 -8.13 3.32
N TYR A 98 4.11 -8.94 2.85
CA TYR A 98 5.49 -8.50 2.60
C TYR A 98 5.77 -8.52 1.11
N VAL A 99 6.52 -7.53 0.64
CA VAL A 99 7.02 -7.50 -0.74
C VAL A 99 8.36 -8.22 -0.77
N ASP A 100 8.50 -9.19 -1.67
CA ASP A 100 9.79 -9.79 -1.98
C ASP A 100 10.68 -8.76 -2.67
N ILE A 101 11.84 -8.49 -2.08
CA ILE A 101 12.81 -7.51 -2.60
C ILE A 101 13.91 -8.29 -3.30
N ASP A 102 13.87 -8.29 -4.63
CA ASP A 102 14.97 -8.79 -5.45
C ASP A 102 16.16 -7.81 -5.31
N GLN A 103 17.15 -8.17 -4.49
CA GLN A 103 18.40 -7.42 -4.31
C GLN A 103 19.48 -7.88 -5.29
#